data_AF-A0A5C8KWY5-F1
#
_entry.id   AF-A0A5C8KWY5-F1
#
_cell.length_a   1.000
_cell.length_b   1.000
_cell.length_c   1.000
_cell.angle_alpha   90.00
_cell.angle_beta   90.00
_cell.angle_gamma   90.00
#
_symmetry.space_group_name_H-M   'P 1'
#
loop_
_entity.id
_entity.type
_entity.pdbx_description
1 polymer ?
#
loop_
_entity_poly.entity_id
_entity_poly.type
_entity_poly.pdbx_seq_one_letter_code
_entity_poly.pdbx_strand_id
1 'polypeptide(L)'
;MSPHRHFHRLAWAAVALALCVSVFGAFVRLSDAGLGCPDWPTCYGKATWPAAEATIAAANERFERPVEVDKAWREQVHRHIAALLGFMVLGLAALAARRHRFGLATVFGASALVAIAIPLYMQEWYVASTLLVIVAELALVRSRCARARRTSAGSPRSRWRSSSSRRCWACGR
;
A
#
# COMPACT_ATOMS: atom_id res chain seq x y z
N MET A 1 -21.57 -13.55 16.00
CA MET A 1 -20.52 -12.51 16.11
C MET A 1 -20.73 -11.47 15.02
N SER A 2 -20.99 -10.21 15.40
CA SER A 2 -21.34 -9.13 14.46
C SER A 2 -20.10 -8.64 13.68
N PRO A 3 -20.04 -8.81 12.35
CA PRO A 3 -18.87 -8.47 11.53
C PRO A 3 -18.40 -7.00 11.64
N HIS A 4 -19.29 -6.10 12.04
CA HIS A 4 -19.03 -4.66 12.16
C HIS A 4 -18.05 -4.30 13.29
N ARG A 5 -18.09 -5.01 14.43
CA ARG A 5 -17.20 -4.72 15.57
C ARG A 5 -15.74 -5.07 15.25
N HIS A 6 -15.50 -6.16 14.53
CA HIS A 6 -14.17 -6.57 14.11
C HIS A 6 -13.59 -5.61 13.06
N PHE A 7 -14.41 -5.11 12.13
CA PHE A 7 -13.98 -4.12 11.13
C PHE A 7 -13.45 -2.84 11.78
N HIS A 8 -14.19 -2.28 12.74
CA HIS A 8 -13.79 -1.03 13.39
C HIS A 8 -12.51 -1.20 14.23
N ARG A 9 -12.37 -2.34 14.93
CA ARG A 9 -11.14 -2.66 15.69
C ARG A 9 -9.92 -2.79 14.78
N LEU A 10 -10.05 -3.47 13.64
CA LEU A 10 -8.98 -3.60 12.65
C LEU A 10 -8.62 -2.26 12.03
N ALA A 11 -9.61 -1.40 11.77
CA ALA A 11 -9.37 -0.04 11.25
C ALA A 11 -8.59 0.82 12.26
N TRP A 12 -8.97 0.82 13.53
CA TRP A 12 -8.23 1.53 14.58
C TRP A 12 -6.81 0.98 14.77
N ALA A 13 -6.65 -0.34 14.72
CA ALA A 13 -5.34 -0.97 14.77
C ALA A 13 -4.47 -0.56 13.57
N ALA A 14 -5.03 -0.47 12.36
CA ALA A 14 -4.32 -0.01 11.17
C ALA A 14 -3.91 1.48 11.28
N VAL A 15 -4.78 2.33 11.84
CA VAL A 15 -4.46 3.76 12.10
C VAL A 15 -3.33 3.88 13.12
N ALA A 16 -3.40 3.15 14.23
CA ALA A 16 -2.33 3.15 15.23
C ALA A 16 -1.01 2.66 14.62
N LEU A 17 -1.05 1.57 13.85
CA LEU A 17 0.13 1.05 13.16
C LEU A 17 0.68 2.05 12.14
N ALA A 18 -0.18 2.75 11.39
CA ALA A 18 0.25 3.79 10.46
C ALA A 18 0.98 4.92 11.16
N LEU A 19 0.48 5.38 12.31
CA LEU A 19 1.17 6.38 13.14
C LEU A 19 2.53 5.87 13.61
N CYS A 20 2.60 4.62 14.09
CA CYS A 20 3.87 3.99 14.47
C CYS A 20 4.86 3.93 13.30
N VAL A 21 4.42 3.51 12.10
CA VAL A 21 5.24 3.47 10.89
C VAL A 21 5.75 4.86 10.52
N SER A 22 4.90 5.89 10.57
CA SER A 22 5.30 7.26 10.25
C SER A 22 6.35 7.82 11.22
N VAL A 23 6.15 7.66 12.53
CA VAL A 23 7.11 8.11 13.56
C VAL A 23 8.41 7.31 13.45
N PHE A 24 8.33 5.99 13.31
CA PHE A 24 9.52 5.17 13.16
C PHE A 24 10.27 5.47 11.86
N GLY A 25 9.56 5.76 10.76
CA GLY A 25 10.16 6.21 9.51
C GLY A 25 10.90 7.55 9.65
N ALA A 26 10.35 8.49 10.44
CA ALA A 26 11.06 9.73 10.78
C ALA A 26 12.34 9.43 11.58
N PHE A 27 12.29 8.52 12.56
CA PHE A 27 13.46 8.08 13.32
C PHE A 27 14.53 7.40 12.44
N VAL A 28 14.14 6.53 11.50
CA VAL A 28 15.07 5.89 10.54
C VAL A 28 15.79 6.94 9.69
N ARG A 29 15.08 7.99 9.26
CA ARG A 29 15.67 9.11 8.50
C ARG A 29 16.61 9.96 9.36
N LEU A 30 16.20 10.33 10.57
CA LEU A 30 17.00 11.15 11.49
C LEU A 30 18.25 10.44 12.01
N SER A 31 18.30 9.11 11.91
CA SER A 31 19.44 8.31 12.35
C SER A 31 20.33 7.82 11.22
N ASP A 32 20.16 8.40 10.02
CA ASP A 32 20.91 8.05 8.80
C ASP A 32 20.91 6.54 8.49
N ALA A 33 19.86 5.84 8.93
CA ALA A 33 19.68 4.41 8.74
C ALA A 33 18.93 4.09 7.45
N GLY A 34 18.38 5.08 6.75
CA GLY A 34 17.56 4.88 5.53
C GLY A 34 18.29 4.34 4.30
N LEU A 35 19.60 4.13 4.39
CA LEU A 35 20.42 3.50 3.35
C LEU A 35 21.12 2.23 3.86
N GLY A 36 20.76 1.73 5.03
CA GLY A 36 21.39 0.59 5.70
C GLY A 36 21.45 -0.71 4.88
N CYS A 37 20.43 -0.97 4.04
CA CYS A 37 20.34 -2.16 3.20
C CYS A 37 20.62 -1.81 1.72
N PRO A 38 21.56 -2.51 1.04
CA PRO A 38 21.93 -2.21 -0.35
C PRO A 38 20.89 -2.69 -1.38
N ASP A 39 20.00 -3.59 -0.97
CA ASP A 39 18.98 -4.22 -1.80
C ASP A 39 17.56 -3.96 -1.30
N TRP A 40 16.59 -4.24 -2.17
CA TRP A 40 15.15 -4.23 -1.91
C TRP A 40 14.50 -5.29 -2.80
N PRO A 41 13.59 -6.15 -2.31
CA PRO A 41 12.89 -6.13 -1.01
C PRO A 41 13.66 -6.77 0.16
N THR A 42 14.76 -7.45 -0.11
CA THR A 42 15.63 -8.08 0.91
C THR A 42 16.63 -7.08 1.51
N CYS A 43 17.41 -7.52 2.50
CA CYS A 43 18.57 -6.82 3.05
C CYS A 43 19.76 -7.78 3.10
N TYR A 44 20.83 -7.48 2.37
CA TYR A 44 21.97 -8.36 2.10
C TYR A 44 21.55 -9.74 1.55
N GLY A 45 20.52 -9.75 0.68
CA GLY A 45 19.98 -10.97 0.08
C GLY A 45 19.19 -11.87 1.04
N LYS A 46 18.86 -11.38 2.23
CA LYS A 46 18.06 -12.09 3.24
C LYS A 46 16.81 -11.29 3.62
N ALA A 47 15.79 -11.97 4.16
CA ALA A 47 14.59 -11.30 4.67
C ALA A 47 14.90 -10.47 5.92
N THR A 48 15.89 -10.87 6.72
CA THR A 48 16.37 -10.15 7.91
C THR A 48 17.81 -9.69 7.70
N TRP A 49 18.32 -8.82 8.58
CA TRP A 49 19.69 -8.34 8.51
C TRP A 49 20.70 -9.40 9.00
N PRO A 50 21.94 -9.39 8.50
CA PRO A 50 23.03 -10.18 9.06
C PRO A 50 23.36 -9.69 10.48
N ALA A 51 23.50 -10.60 11.44
CA ALA A 51 23.81 -10.27 12.83
C ALA A 51 24.95 -11.11 13.43
N ALA A 52 25.19 -12.31 12.91
CA ALA A 52 26.31 -13.16 13.33
C ALA A 52 27.57 -12.80 12.53
N GLU A 53 28.74 -12.86 13.17
CA GLU A 53 30.03 -12.52 12.56
C GLU A 53 30.27 -13.22 11.23
N ALA A 54 30.04 -14.54 11.16
CA ALA A 54 30.19 -15.30 9.91
C ALA A 54 29.24 -14.80 8.80
N THR A 55 28.02 -14.38 9.14
CA THR A 55 27.06 -13.84 8.16
C THR A 55 27.37 -12.41 7.75
N ILE A 56 28.01 -11.64 8.63
CA ILE A 56 28.49 -10.28 8.35
C ILE A 56 29.69 -10.35 7.41
N ALA A 57 30.66 -11.21 7.70
CA ALA A 57 31.83 -11.43 6.84
C ALA A 57 31.41 -11.84 5.43
N ALA A 58 30.55 -12.86 5.29
CA ALA A 58 30.04 -13.31 4.00
C ALA A 58 29.24 -12.23 3.25
N ALA A 59 28.54 -11.35 3.97
CA ALA A 59 27.80 -10.24 3.36
C ALA A 59 28.76 -9.13 2.89
N ASN A 60 29.80 -8.82 3.66
CA ASN A 60 30.82 -7.83 3.31
C ASN A 60 31.68 -8.26 2.10
N GLU A 61 31.84 -9.56 1.87
CA GLU A 61 32.51 -10.08 0.66
C GLU A 61 31.66 -9.94 -0.60
N ARG A 62 30.32 -10.02 -0.46
CA ARG A 62 29.38 -10.07 -1.58
C ARG A 62 28.84 -8.70 -2.00
N PHE A 63 28.70 -7.78 -1.06
CA PHE A 63 28.12 -6.46 -1.28
C PHE A 63 29.18 -5.37 -1.05
N GLU A 64 29.18 -4.36 -1.91
CA GLU A 64 30.14 -3.24 -1.86
C GLU A 64 30.08 -2.41 -0.55
N ARG A 65 28.93 -2.47 0.14
CA ARG A 65 28.66 -1.67 1.32
C ARG A 65 28.81 -2.52 2.60
N PRO A 66 29.68 -2.12 3.54
CA PRO A 66 29.87 -2.87 4.78
C PRO A 66 28.58 -2.93 5.61
N VAL A 67 28.34 -4.07 6.25
CA VAL A 67 27.18 -4.30 7.10
C VAL A 67 27.29 -3.47 8.37
N GLU A 68 26.46 -2.43 8.43
CA GLU A 68 26.22 -1.64 9.64
C GLU A 68 24.96 -2.17 10.32
N VAL A 69 25.12 -3.12 11.24
CA VAL A 69 23.99 -3.82 11.89
C VAL A 69 22.98 -2.82 12.46
N ASP A 70 23.46 -1.78 13.16
CA ASP A 70 22.64 -0.72 13.74
C ASP A 70 21.78 0.02 12.72
N LYS A 71 22.23 0.17 11.47
CA LYS A 71 21.46 0.82 10.41
C LYS A 71 20.53 -0.17 9.72
N ALA A 72 21.03 -1.37 9.42
CA ALA A 72 20.32 -2.42 8.71
C ALA A 72 19.05 -2.87 9.44
N TRP A 73 19.08 -3.05 10.76
CA TRP A 73 17.90 -3.48 11.50
C TRP A 73 16.81 -2.40 11.53
N ARG A 74 17.18 -1.12 11.70
CA ARG A 74 16.22 0.00 11.73
C ARG A 74 15.48 0.13 10.40
N GLU A 75 16.22 0.07 9.29
CA GLU A 75 15.62 0.11 7.96
C GLU A 75 14.75 -1.12 7.70
N GLN A 76 15.29 -2.31 7.95
CA GLN A 76 14.60 -3.54 7.62
C GLN A 76 13.35 -3.74 8.50
N VAL A 77 13.40 -3.39 9.78
CA VAL A 77 12.21 -3.38 10.66
C VAL A 77 11.17 -2.40 10.13
N HIS A 78 11.56 -1.20 9.70
CA HIS A 78 10.62 -0.22 9.14
C HIS A 78 9.90 -0.79 7.90
N ARG A 79 10.65 -1.47 7.00
CA ARG A 79 10.09 -2.17 5.83
C ARG A 79 9.06 -3.24 6.23
N HIS A 80 9.33 -4.04 7.27
CA HIS A 80 8.39 -5.07 7.75
C HIS A 80 7.11 -4.49 8.35
N ILE A 81 7.22 -3.43 9.16
CA ILE A 81 6.05 -2.79 9.78
C ILE A 81 5.19 -2.11 8.69
N ALA A 82 5.83 -1.49 7.70
CA ALA A 82 5.14 -0.94 6.53
C ALA A 82 4.42 -2.03 5.70
N ALA A 83 5.05 -3.18 5.48
CA ALA A 83 4.42 -4.31 4.81
C ALA A 83 3.19 -4.83 5.59
N LEU A 84 3.31 -4.97 6.91
CA LEU A 84 2.20 -5.36 7.78
C LEU A 84 1.01 -4.37 7.68
N LEU A 85 1.30 -3.07 7.67
CA LEU A 85 0.28 -2.03 7.45
C LEU A 85 -0.40 -2.21 6.09
N GLY A 86 0.37 -2.44 5.03
CA GLY A 86 -0.15 -2.73 3.69
C GLY A 86 -1.10 -3.94 3.69
N PHE A 87 -0.74 -5.03 4.36
CA PHE A 87 -1.60 -6.20 4.51
C PHE A 87 -2.89 -5.89 5.29
N MET A 88 -2.81 -5.09 6.36
CA MET A 88 -4.01 -4.67 7.11
C MET A 88 -4.95 -3.82 6.25
N VAL A 89 -4.41 -2.87 5.48
CA VAL A 89 -5.19 -2.01 4.58
C VAL A 89 -5.83 -2.84 3.47
N LEU A 90 -5.07 -3.76 2.86
CA LEU A 90 -5.60 -4.68 1.84
C LEU A 90 -6.71 -5.57 2.41
N GLY A 91 -6.52 -6.11 3.62
CA GLY A 91 -7.52 -6.92 4.32
C GLY A 91 -8.80 -6.15 4.60
N LEU A 92 -8.70 -4.90 5.08
CA LEU A 92 -9.84 -4.00 5.29
C LEU A 92 -10.55 -3.67 3.97
N ALA A 93 -9.80 -3.39 2.90
CA ALA A 93 -10.34 -3.12 1.57
C ALA A 93 -11.08 -4.34 1.01
N ALA A 94 -10.51 -5.53 1.11
CA ALA A 94 -11.14 -6.78 0.71
C ALA A 94 -12.41 -7.06 1.53
N LEU A 95 -12.36 -6.87 2.86
CA LEU A 95 -13.49 -7.06 3.75
C LEU A 95 -14.65 -6.09 3.46
N ALA A 96 -14.35 -4.84 3.09
CA ALA A 96 -15.33 -3.87 2.62
C ALA A 96 -15.88 -4.24 1.23
N ALA A 97 -15.03 -4.75 0.34
CA ALA A 97 -15.37 -5.03 -1.04
C ALA A 97 -16.10 -6.37 -1.25
N ARG A 98 -16.05 -7.31 -0.30
CA ARG A 98 -16.67 -8.65 -0.39
C ARG A 98 -18.18 -8.65 -0.62
N ARG A 99 -18.87 -7.57 -0.25
CA ARG A 99 -20.32 -7.41 -0.41
C ARG A 99 -20.70 -7.00 -1.84
N HIS A 100 -19.74 -6.65 -2.69
CA HIS A 100 -19.98 -6.17 -4.05
C HIS A 100 -19.55 -7.22 -5.07
N ARG A 101 -20.40 -7.48 -6.07
CA ARG A 101 -20.19 -8.52 -7.11
C ARG A 101 -18.82 -8.51 -7.81
N PHE A 102 -18.22 -7.33 -7.99
CA PHE A 102 -16.88 -7.16 -8.59
C PHE A 102 -15.90 -6.42 -7.64
N GLY A 103 -16.24 -6.32 -6.36
CA GLY A 103 -15.44 -5.56 -5.39
C GLY A 103 -14.06 -6.17 -5.18
N LEU A 104 -14.01 -7.47 -4.87
CA LEU A 104 -12.75 -8.19 -4.63
C LEU A 104 -11.86 -8.18 -5.88
N ALA A 105 -12.42 -8.44 -7.06
CA ALA A 105 -11.67 -8.37 -8.32
C ALA A 105 -11.06 -6.98 -8.57
N THR A 106 -11.76 -5.91 -8.19
CA THR A 106 -11.23 -4.54 -8.30
C THR A 106 -10.09 -4.31 -7.31
N VAL A 107 -10.22 -4.75 -6.05
CA VAL A 107 -9.20 -4.59 -5.00
C VAL A 107 -7.94 -5.38 -5.34
N PHE A 108 -8.07 -6.66 -5.68
CA PHE A 108 -6.93 -7.50 -6.02
C PHE A 108 -6.31 -7.10 -7.36
N GLY A 109 -7.13 -6.73 -8.35
CA GLY A 109 -6.64 -6.22 -9.64
C GLY A 109 -5.83 -4.93 -9.49
N ALA A 110 -6.31 -3.97 -8.69
CA ALA A 110 -5.57 -2.74 -8.40
C ALA A 110 -4.27 -3.04 -7.64
N SER A 111 -4.31 -3.94 -6.65
CA SER A 111 -3.13 -4.32 -5.87
C SER A 111 -2.09 -5.03 -6.74
N ALA A 112 -2.51 -5.89 -7.66
CA ALA A 112 -1.62 -6.58 -8.60
C ALA A 112 -0.98 -5.59 -9.59
N LEU A 113 -1.73 -4.61 -10.09
CA LEU A 113 -1.18 -3.56 -10.95
C LEU A 113 -0.08 -2.76 -10.24
N VAL A 114 -0.30 -2.36 -8.99
CA VAL A 114 0.73 -1.69 -8.18
C VAL A 114 1.94 -2.61 -7.97
N ALA A 115 1.72 -3.88 -7.63
CA ALA A 115 2.80 -4.84 -7.43
C ALA A 115 3.63 -5.10 -8.69
N ILE A 116 3.06 -4.97 -9.88
CA ILE A 116 3.76 -5.06 -11.17
C ILE A 116 4.47 -3.74 -11.51
N ALA A 117 3.86 -2.60 -11.21
CA ALA A 117 4.42 -1.28 -11.49
C ALA A 117 5.75 -1.03 -10.78
N ILE A 118 5.89 -1.50 -9.53
CA ILE A 118 7.07 -1.24 -8.69
C ILE A 118 8.34 -1.91 -9.27
N PRO A 119 8.37 -3.23 -9.57
CA PRO A 119 9.54 -3.83 -10.22
C PRO A 119 9.86 -3.26 -11.59
N LEU A 120 8.84 -2.91 -12.39
CA LEU A 120 9.06 -2.25 -13.69
C LEU A 120 9.76 -0.90 -13.52
N TYR A 121 9.38 -0.14 -12.49
CA TYR A 121 10.07 1.10 -12.15
C TYR A 121 11.53 0.85 -11.74
N MET A 122 11.77 -0.16 -10.89
CA MET A 122 13.12 -0.52 -10.43
C MET A 122 14.03 -1.05 -11.54
N GLN A 123 13.47 -1.65 -12.59
CA GLN A 123 14.20 -2.13 -13.77
C GLN A 123 14.45 -1.03 -14.81
N GLU A 124 14.24 0.24 -14.46
CA GLU A 124 14.40 1.41 -15.34
C GLU A 124 13.36 1.51 -16.48
N TRP A 125 12.28 0.73 -16.43
CA TRP A 125 11.17 0.81 -17.39
C TRP A 125 10.16 1.88 -16.96
N TYR A 126 10.64 3.11 -16.76
CA TYR A 126 9.89 4.22 -16.17
C TYR A 126 8.61 4.57 -16.95
N VAL A 127 8.68 4.55 -18.29
CA VAL A 127 7.56 4.87 -19.17
C VAL A 127 6.45 3.82 -19.03
N ALA A 128 6.81 2.53 -19.06
CA ALA A 128 5.85 1.44 -18.92
C ALA A 128 5.15 1.46 -17.56
N SER A 129 5.91 1.68 -16.49
CA SER A 129 5.37 1.80 -15.12
C SER A 129 4.40 2.98 -15.01
N THR A 130 4.79 4.16 -15.50
CA THR A 130 3.96 5.37 -15.44
C THR A 130 2.66 5.21 -16.23
N LEU A 131 2.73 4.66 -17.45
CA LEU A 131 1.55 4.41 -18.28
C LEU A 131 0.59 3.42 -17.60
N LEU A 132 1.11 2.34 -17.00
CA LEU A 132 0.31 1.35 -16.30
C LEU A 132 -0.45 1.98 -15.12
N VAL A 133 0.23 2.81 -14.32
CA VAL A 133 -0.40 3.51 -13.18
C VAL A 133 -1.48 4.48 -13.67
N ILE A 134 -1.19 5.30 -14.68
CA ILE A 134 -2.16 6.27 -15.23
C ILE A 134 -3.41 5.56 -15.76
N VAL A 135 -3.22 4.51 -16.56
CA VAL A 135 -4.34 3.73 -17.13
C VAL A 135 -5.16 3.07 -16.01
N ALA A 136 -4.50 2.53 -14.98
CA ALA A 136 -5.16 1.91 -13.84
C ALA A 136 -6.04 2.92 -13.08
N GLU A 137 -5.50 4.10 -12.75
CA GLU A 137 -6.23 5.17 -12.07
C GLU A 137 -7.44 5.64 -12.88
N LEU A 138 -7.26 5.92 -14.18
CA LEU A 138 -8.34 6.32 -15.08
C LEU A 138 -9.43 5.25 -15.17
N ALA A 139 -9.06 3.97 -15.24
CA ALA A 139 -10.02 2.86 -15.25
C ALA A 139 -10.79 2.77 -13.93
N LEU A 140 -10.12 2.93 -12.78
CA LEU A 140 -10.74 2.93 -11.46
C LEU A 140 -11.72 4.10 -11.29
N VAL A 141 -11.32 5.32 -11.65
CA VAL A 141 -12.18 6.51 -11.59
C VAL A 141 -13.40 6.34 -12.52
N ARG A 142 -13.18 5.90 -13.76
CA ARG A 142 -14.27 5.67 -14.73
C ARG A 142 -15.25 4.61 -14.24
N SER A 143 -14.76 3.54 -13.62
CA SER A 143 -15.61 2.47 -13.07
C SER A 143 -16.49 2.97 -11.91
N ARG A 144 -15.95 3.84 -11.03
CA ARG A 144 -16.70 4.46 -9.93
C ARG A 144 -17.75 5.44 -10.46
N CYS A 145 -17.38 6.29 -11.42
CA CYS A 145 -18.33 7.21 -12.06
C CYS A 145 -19.45 6.47 -12.80
N ALA A 146 -19.13 5.40 -13.54
CA ALA A 146 -20.13 4.57 -14.20
C ALA A 146 -21.07 3.89 -13.20
N ARG A 147 -20.55 3.40 -12.08
CA ARG A 147 -21.35 2.81 -11.00
C ARG A 147 -22.29 3.84 -10.36
N ALA A 148 -21.79 5.04 -10.05
CA ALA A 148 -22.58 6.13 -9.48
C ALA A 148 -23.73 6.55 -10.41
N ARG A 149 -23.48 6.62 -11.73
CA ARG A 149 -24.51 6.92 -12.73
C ARG A 149 -25.60 5.84 -12.83
N ARG A 150 -25.23 4.56 -12.73
CA ARG A 150 -26.20 3.44 -12.73
C ARG A 150 -27.08 3.44 -11.49
N THR A 151 -26.52 3.73 -10.32
CA THR A 151 -27.31 3.84 -9.08
C THR A 151 -28.29 5.01 -9.11
N SER A 152 -27.93 6.13 -9.75
CA SER A 152 -28.87 7.25 -9.95
C SER A 152 -29.96 6.98 -11.00
N ALA A 153 -29.67 6.16 -12.02
CA ALA A 153 -30.64 5.84 -13.08
C ALA A 153 -31.66 4.75 -12.67
N GLY A 154 -31.33 3.90 -11.70
CA GLY A 154 -32.18 2.80 -11.23
C GLY A 154 -33.16 3.16 -10.10
N SER A 155 -33.28 4.43 -9.71
CA SER A 155 -34.22 4.90 -8.68
C SER A 155 -35.56 5.27 -9.33
N PRO A 156 -36.66 4.51 -9.13
CA PRO A 156 -38.00 4.96 -9.51
C PRO A 156 -38.39 6.13 -8.60
N ARG A 157 -38.61 7.30 -9.21
CA ARG A 157 -39.12 8.57 -8.64
C ARG A 157 -39.72 8.54 -7.22
N SER A 158 -39.27 9.43 -6.35
CA SER A 158 -40.12 10.47 -5.72
C SER A 158 -39.26 11.47 -4.93
N ARG A 159 -39.23 12.73 -5.35
CA ARG A 159 -39.93 13.82 -4.65
C ARG A 159 -39.44 14.04 -3.20
N TRP A 160 -38.15 14.28 -2.98
CA TRP A 160 -37.71 15.15 -1.89
C TRP A 160 -36.63 16.10 -2.37
N ARG A 161 -37.10 17.27 -2.77
CA ARG A 161 -36.36 18.53 -2.85
C ARG A 161 -35.92 18.89 -1.43
N SER A 162 -34.61 19.00 -1.20
CA SER A 162 -33.95 20.15 -0.53
C SER A 162 -32.62 19.76 0.16
N SER A 163 -31.61 20.57 -0.15
CA SER A 163 -30.39 20.84 0.63
C SER A 163 -29.57 19.66 1.20
N SER A 164 -28.71 19.08 0.37
CA SER A 164 -27.26 19.17 0.62
C SER A 164 -26.53 18.55 -0.56
N SER A 165 -25.93 19.43 -1.34
CA SER A 165 -25.11 19.14 -2.49
C SER A 165 -23.91 18.25 -2.12
N ARG A 166 -24.08 16.92 -2.16
CA ARG A 166 -22.95 16.01 -2.40
C ARG A 166 -22.89 15.73 -3.89
N ARG A 167 -22.52 16.77 -4.65
CA ARG A 167 -21.95 16.55 -5.99
C ARG A 167 -20.65 15.78 -5.77
N CYS A 168 -20.49 14.65 -6.44
CA CYS A 168 -19.20 13.97 -6.56
C CYS A 168 -18.21 14.97 -7.19
N TRP A 169 -17.35 15.58 -6.37
CA TRP A 169 -16.36 16.57 -6.79
C TRP A 169 -15.39 16.07 -7.87
N ALA A 170 -15.22 14.75 -8.01
CA ALA A 170 -14.34 14.14 -9.00
C ALA A 170 -14.94 14.04 -10.42
N CYS A 171 -16.19 14.45 -10.63
CA CYS A 171 -16.84 14.49 -11.95
C CYS A 171 -17.07 15.96 -12.36
N GLY A 172 -16.01 16.76 -12.28
CA GLY A 172 -15.98 18.10 -12.89
C GLY A 172 -16.06 17.97 -14.40
N ARG A 173 -16.91 18.80 -15.00
CA ARG A 173 -16.92 19.06 -16.45
C ARG A 173 -15.57 19.56 -16.93
#